data_AF-A0A8B9EJI4-F1
#
_entry.id   AF-A0A8B9EJI4-F1
#
_cell.length_a   1.000
_cell.length_b   1.000
_cell.length_c   1.000
_cell.angle_alpha   90.00
_cell.angle_beta   90.00
_cell.angle_gamma   90.00
#
_symmetry.space_group_name_H-M   'P 1'
#
loop_
_entity.id
_entity.type
_entity.pdbx_description
1 polymer ?
#
loop_
_entity_poly.entity_id
_entity_poly.type
_entity_poly.pdbx_seq_one_letter_code
_entity_poly.pdbx_strand_id
1 'polypeptide(L)'
;EDWSLDPQGTLLRCSGNLPSPMGQTKVECNLFSVADESTRFLSGLILKNNVKTHFHSFPNGVTDFIKSECMNNIGDSSPLIRATVGDLTNTSGVVALGMDQSFPFFLFVSYAICIGVQAFQMGSQTLSAPIMKNAYFNSSISRSHAVACINQFIISRTQALMLHIDSFIENLFALAGDEEPEVRKNVCRALVMLLEVRMDRLLPHMISIVEYMLQRTQDQDENVTLEACEFWLTLAEQPICKDVLCRHLTKLIPVLVNGMRYSEIDIILLKGDIEEDEAIPDSEQDIRPRFHRSRTMAQQNEEDGIEDDDDDDELDDDDTISDWNLRKCSAAALDVLANVFHDELLPYILPLLKELLFHPEWVVKESGILVLGAIAEGCMQGMITYLPELIPHLIQCLSNKKALVHSITCWTLSRYAHWVVSQPPDTYLKPLMTELLKRILDSNKRVQEAACR
;
A
#
# COMPACT_ATOMS: atom_id res chain seq x y z
N GLU A 1 -29.31 30.62 -23.01
CA GLU A 1 -30.07 31.84 -22.63
C GLU A 1 -31.38 31.33 -22.03
N ASP A 2 -31.59 31.11 -20.74
CA ASP A 2 -30.94 31.61 -19.52
C ASP A 2 -30.99 30.53 -18.41
N TRP A 3 -29.84 30.26 -17.80
CA TRP A 3 -29.75 29.53 -16.54
C TRP A 3 -29.11 30.46 -15.53
N SER A 4 -29.74 30.69 -14.38
CA SER A 4 -29.13 31.39 -13.25
C SER A 4 -29.14 30.49 -12.02
N LEU A 5 -27.99 30.47 -11.33
CA LEU A 5 -27.80 29.80 -10.05
C LEU A 5 -28.30 30.72 -8.93
N ASP A 6 -29.02 30.15 -7.96
CA ASP A 6 -29.25 30.82 -6.68
C ASP A 6 -27.97 30.74 -5.81
N PRO A 7 -27.84 31.57 -4.75
CA PRO A 7 -26.64 31.63 -3.91
C PRO A 7 -26.28 30.33 -3.16
N GLN A 8 -27.14 29.32 -3.18
CA GLN A 8 -26.98 27.98 -2.58
C GLN A 8 -26.84 26.87 -3.63
N GLY A 9 -26.80 27.19 -4.93
CA GLY A 9 -26.42 26.25 -5.99
C GLY A 9 -27.50 25.26 -6.44
N THR A 10 -28.78 25.49 -6.11
CA THR A 10 -29.87 24.61 -6.54
C THR A 10 -30.50 25.11 -7.85
N LEU A 11 -30.60 24.25 -8.88
CA LEU A 11 -31.22 24.57 -10.17
C LEU A 11 -32.75 24.66 -10.05
N LEU A 12 -33.33 25.85 -10.27
CA LEU A 12 -34.77 26.05 -10.39
C LEU A 12 -35.20 26.29 -11.84
N ARG A 13 -36.32 25.66 -12.22
CA ARG A 13 -36.94 25.70 -13.56
C ARG A 13 -37.74 27.00 -13.72
N CYS A 14 -37.52 27.76 -14.80
CA CYS A 14 -38.39 28.89 -15.17
C CYS A 14 -39.44 28.49 -16.20
N SER A 15 -40.72 28.71 -15.86
CA SER A 15 -41.89 28.51 -16.69
C SER A 15 -42.08 29.67 -17.68
N GLY A 16 -42.08 29.36 -18.98
CA GLY A 16 -42.47 30.28 -20.05
C GLY A 16 -43.56 29.66 -20.92
N ASN A 17 -44.80 30.15 -20.77
CA ASN A 17 -45.94 29.80 -21.63
C ASN A 17 -45.76 30.36 -23.04
N LEU A 18 -46.00 29.54 -24.08
CA LEU A 18 -46.71 29.92 -25.32
C LEU A 18 -47.27 28.65 -26.01
N PRO A 19 -48.45 28.72 -26.67
CA PRO A 19 -49.36 27.59 -26.81
C PRO A 19 -49.26 26.87 -28.16
N SER A 20 -49.42 25.55 -28.19
CA SER A 20 -50.05 24.86 -29.33
C SER A 20 -50.68 23.52 -28.89
N PRO A 21 -51.70 23.02 -29.62
CA PRO A 21 -52.70 22.10 -29.10
C PRO A 21 -52.25 20.64 -29.21
N MET A 22 -52.71 19.82 -28.26
CA MET A 22 -52.35 18.42 -28.04
C MET A 22 -51.06 18.23 -27.23
N GLY A 23 -51.28 17.95 -25.94
CA GLY A 23 -50.25 17.85 -24.93
C GLY A 23 -49.30 16.68 -25.13
N GLN A 24 -48.01 16.98 -25.02
CA GLN A 24 -46.95 16.15 -24.44
C GLN A 24 -45.69 17.02 -24.37
N THR A 25 -45.40 17.60 -23.21
CA THR A 25 -44.15 18.34 -22.99
C THR A 25 -43.04 17.33 -22.74
N LYS A 26 -42.36 16.91 -23.81
CA LYS A 26 -41.11 16.12 -23.72
C LYS A 26 -40.01 17.05 -23.19
N VAL A 27 -39.46 16.77 -22.02
CA VAL A 27 -38.26 17.44 -21.52
C VAL A 27 -37.07 16.64 -22.04
N GLU A 28 -36.48 17.08 -23.15
CA GLU A 28 -35.20 16.53 -23.63
C GLU A 28 -34.07 17.14 -22.80
N CYS A 29 -33.65 16.45 -21.75
CA CYS A 29 -32.33 16.67 -21.15
C CYS A 29 -31.28 16.00 -22.06
N ASN A 30 -30.94 16.66 -23.17
CA ASN A 30 -29.80 16.25 -24.00
C ASN A 30 -28.49 16.61 -23.29
N LEU A 31 -28.13 15.85 -22.26
CA LEU A 31 -26.90 16.03 -21.49
C LEU A 31 -25.62 15.74 -22.30
N PHE A 32 -25.72 15.11 -23.47
CA PHE A 32 -24.54 14.52 -24.11
C PHE A 32 -24.32 14.80 -25.61
N SER A 33 -25.16 15.57 -26.32
CA SER A 33 -25.08 15.59 -27.80
C SER A 33 -24.68 16.90 -28.48
N VAL A 34 -24.71 18.07 -27.81
CA VAL A 34 -24.48 19.37 -28.49
C VAL A 34 -23.41 20.26 -27.82
N ALA A 35 -23.06 20.00 -26.57
CA ALA A 35 -22.06 20.77 -25.83
C ALA A 35 -20.64 20.20 -25.98
N ASP A 36 -19.62 21.04 -25.81
CA ASP A 36 -18.22 20.63 -25.78
C ASP A 36 -17.92 19.69 -24.60
N GLU A 37 -16.84 18.91 -24.72
CA GLU A 37 -16.49 17.86 -23.75
C GLU A 37 -16.30 18.39 -22.32
N SER A 38 -15.72 19.58 -22.16
CA SER A 38 -15.48 20.20 -20.85
C SER A 38 -16.78 20.58 -20.16
N THR A 39 -17.73 21.14 -20.92
CA THR A 39 -19.08 21.47 -20.40
C THR A 39 -19.84 20.21 -19.98
N ARG A 40 -19.74 19.12 -20.75
CA ARG A 40 -20.36 17.83 -20.42
C ARG A 40 -19.74 17.19 -19.18
N PHE A 41 -18.41 17.21 -19.07
CA PHE A 41 -17.65 16.74 -17.91
C PHE A 41 -18.03 17.49 -16.63
N LEU A 42 -18.03 18.83 -16.67
CA LEU A 42 -18.38 19.67 -15.52
C LEU A 42 -19.83 19.42 -15.08
N SER A 43 -20.75 19.30 -16.03
CA SER A 43 -22.16 19.00 -15.76
C SER A 43 -22.32 17.67 -15.03
N GLY A 44 -21.59 16.64 -15.44
CA GLY A 44 -21.60 15.34 -14.77
C GLY A 44 -20.96 15.35 -13.38
N LEU A 45 -19.92 16.15 -13.15
CA LEU A 45 -19.35 16.34 -11.81
C LEU A 45 -20.29 17.07 -10.85
N ILE A 46 -21.00 18.10 -11.33
CA ILE A 46 -22.03 18.80 -10.54
C ILE A 46 -23.14 17.82 -10.18
N LEU A 47 -23.60 17.02 -11.15
CA LEU A 47 -24.60 15.98 -10.91
C LEU A 47 -24.11 14.96 -9.88
N LYS A 48 -22.83 14.56 -9.93
CA LYS A 48 -22.21 13.64 -8.97
C LYS A 48 -22.29 14.15 -7.54
N ASN A 49 -21.94 15.41 -7.34
CA ASN A 49 -21.98 16.04 -6.01
C ASN A 49 -23.42 16.16 -5.49
N ASN A 50 -24.37 16.48 -6.38
CA ASN A 50 -25.79 16.56 -6.04
C ASN A 50 -26.35 15.19 -5.66
N VAL A 51 -26.01 14.16 -6.43
CA VAL A 51 -26.35 12.78 -6.11
C VAL A 51 -25.76 12.39 -4.77
N LYS A 52 -24.46 12.60 -4.54
CA LYS A 52 -23.80 12.26 -3.27
C LYS A 52 -24.49 12.90 -2.04
N THR A 53 -24.93 14.14 -2.17
CA THR A 53 -25.45 14.94 -1.05
C THR A 53 -26.96 14.78 -0.85
N HIS A 54 -27.70 14.60 -1.94
CA HIS A 54 -29.16 14.71 -1.95
C HIS A 54 -29.87 13.49 -2.55
N PHE A 55 -29.19 12.35 -2.69
CA PHE A 55 -29.77 11.17 -3.35
C PHE A 55 -31.18 10.80 -2.84
N HIS A 56 -31.38 10.79 -1.52
CA HIS A 56 -32.65 10.39 -0.90
C HIS A 56 -33.82 11.34 -1.16
N SER A 57 -33.57 12.58 -1.61
CA SER A 57 -34.61 13.54 -1.96
C SER A 57 -34.99 13.49 -3.45
N PHE A 58 -34.31 12.67 -4.25
CA PHE A 58 -34.56 12.60 -5.68
C PHE A 58 -35.84 11.81 -5.96
N PRO A 59 -36.76 12.33 -6.80
CA PRO A 59 -37.90 11.55 -7.27
C PRO A 59 -37.44 10.31 -8.05
N ASN A 60 -38.13 9.17 -7.88
CA ASN A 60 -37.78 7.91 -8.54
C ASN A 60 -37.60 8.04 -10.07
N GLY A 61 -38.43 8.84 -10.74
CA GLY A 61 -38.30 9.06 -12.18
C GLY A 61 -37.01 9.79 -12.61
N VAL A 62 -36.47 10.66 -11.75
CA VAL A 62 -35.18 11.33 -11.99
C VAL A 62 -34.04 10.32 -11.78
N THR A 63 -34.13 9.53 -10.72
CA THR A 63 -33.17 8.46 -10.42
C THR A 63 -33.10 7.44 -11.57
N ASP A 64 -34.25 6.98 -12.08
CA ASP A 64 -34.28 5.99 -13.17
C ASP A 64 -33.83 6.58 -14.50
N PHE A 65 -34.09 7.87 -14.74
CA PHE A 65 -33.54 8.58 -15.89
C PHE A 65 -32.01 8.68 -15.83
N ILE A 66 -31.44 9.09 -14.69
CA ILE A 66 -29.99 9.17 -14.50
C ILE A 66 -29.35 7.80 -14.70
N LYS A 67 -29.93 6.73 -14.14
CA LYS A 67 -29.46 5.36 -14.37
C LYS A 67 -29.46 4.99 -15.85
N SER A 68 -30.58 5.19 -16.53
CA SER A 68 -30.73 4.84 -17.95
C SER A 68 -29.73 5.60 -18.82
N GLU A 69 -29.56 6.90 -18.59
CA GLU A 69 -28.61 7.71 -19.35
C GLU A 69 -27.15 7.34 -19.06
N CYS A 70 -26.80 7.03 -17.80
CA CYS A 70 -25.48 6.53 -17.48
C CYS A 70 -25.22 5.20 -18.18
N MET A 71 -26.19 4.28 -18.19
CA MET A 71 -26.06 2.97 -18.84
C MET A 71 -25.96 3.05 -20.37
N ASN A 72 -26.67 4.00 -20.99
CA ASN A 72 -26.63 4.15 -22.46
C ASN A 72 -25.34 4.81 -22.96
N ASN A 73 -24.74 5.70 -22.16
CA ASN A 73 -23.56 6.49 -22.56
C ASN A 73 -22.26 5.98 -21.93
N ILE A 74 -22.29 4.79 -21.36
CA ILE A 74 -21.19 4.25 -20.59
C ILE A 74 -19.96 3.99 -21.49
N GLY A 75 -20.18 3.63 -22.75
CA GLY A 75 -19.16 3.36 -23.77
C GLY A 75 -18.90 4.53 -24.71
N ASP A 76 -19.11 5.77 -24.26
CA ASP A 76 -18.87 6.98 -25.06
C ASP A 76 -17.44 6.98 -25.65
N SER A 77 -17.26 7.51 -26.86
CA SER A 77 -15.95 7.58 -27.52
C SER A 77 -14.93 8.42 -26.73
N SER A 78 -15.39 9.42 -25.96
CA SER A 78 -14.55 10.33 -25.19
C SER A 78 -14.14 9.71 -23.85
N PRO A 79 -12.83 9.55 -23.56
CA PRO A 79 -12.34 9.02 -22.29
C PRO A 79 -12.81 9.84 -21.08
N LEU A 80 -12.88 11.16 -21.24
CA LEU A 80 -13.29 12.09 -20.18
C LEU A 80 -14.75 11.88 -19.79
N ILE A 81 -15.63 11.69 -20.77
CA ILE A 81 -17.05 11.41 -20.54
C ILE A 81 -17.26 10.03 -19.94
N ARG A 82 -16.53 9.01 -20.41
CA ARG A 82 -16.57 7.67 -19.80
C ARG A 82 -16.19 7.70 -18.32
N ALA A 83 -15.15 8.44 -17.97
CA ALA A 83 -14.75 8.62 -16.57
C ALA A 83 -15.86 9.29 -15.74
N THR A 84 -16.49 10.36 -16.25
CA THR A 84 -17.59 11.04 -15.56
C THR A 84 -18.82 10.15 -15.37
N VAL A 85 -19.21 9.38 -16.38
CA VAL A 85 -20.34 8.44 -16.29
C VAL A 85 -20.01 7.31 -15.30
N GLY A 86 -18.77 6.83 -15.29
CA GLY A 86 -18.28 5.86 -14.30
C GLY A 86 -18.37 6.39 -12.88
N ASP A 87 -17.86 7.59 -12.64
CA ASP A 87 -17.91 8.31 -11.37
C ASP A 87 -19.35 8.49 -10.86
N LEU A 88 -20.27 8.89 -11.75
CA LEU A 88 -21.70 9.03 -11.45
C LEU A 88 -22.33 7.69 -11.06
N THR A 89 -22.02 6.64 -11.80
CA THR A 89 -22.53 5.28 -11.54
C THR A 89 -22.05 4.77 -10.18
N ASN A 90 -20.79 5.04 -9.83
CA ASN A 90 -20.21 4.67 -8.53
C ASN A 90 -20.80 5.50 -7.37
N THR A 91 -20.82 6.83 -7.52
CA THR A 91 -21.29 7.77 -6.47
C THR A 91 -22.77 7.62 -6.19
N SER A 92 -23.56 7.18 -7.18
CA SER A 92 -25.00 7.06 -7.01
C SER A 92 -25.42 6.04 -5.96
N GLY A 93 -24.58 5.10 -5.52
CA GLY A 93 -24.94 4.13 -4.46
C GLY A 93 -26.18 3.26 -4.75
N VAL A 94 -26.82 3.41 -5.90
CA VAL A 94 -28.11 2.80 -6.23
C VAL A 94 -27.97 1.52 -7.03
N VAL A 95 -26.75 1.19 -7.44
CA VAL A 95 -26.46 -0.21 -7.77
C VAL A 95 -26.39 -1.06 -6.49
N ALA A 96 -26.07 -0.48 -5.32
CA ALA A 96 -25.97 -1.23 -4.05
C ALA A 96 -27.32 -1.50 -3.36
N LEU A 97 -28.39 -0.75 -3.67
CA LEU A 97 -29.69 -0.90 -2.98
C LEU A 97 -30.91 -1.06 -3.88
N GLY A 98 -30.76 -1.03 -5.22
CA GLY A 98 -31.92 -0.91 -6.11
C GLY A 98 -31.89 -1.71 -7.41
N MET A 99 -30.93 -2.63 -7.62
CA MET A 99 -31.03 -3.56 -8.74
C MET A 99 -31.82 -4.79 -8.30
N ASP A 100 -32.95 -4.99 -8.96
CA ASP A 100 -33.69 -6.24 -8.96
C ASP A 100 -32.76 -7.39 -9.36
N GLN A 101 -32.95 -8.57 -8.75
CA GLN A 101 -32.12 -9.79 -8.87
C GLN A 101 -32.03 -10.36 -10.31
N SER A 102 -32.57 -9.64 -11.29
CA SER A 102 -32.76 -10.03 -12.69
C SER A 102 -31.71 -9.46 -13.64
N PHE A 103 -30.86 -8.51 -13.21
CA PHE A 103 -29.78 -7.98 -14.04
C PHE A 103 -28.55 -8.89 -13.99
N PRO A 104 -27.96 -9.34 -15.13
CA PRO A 104 -26.83 -10.23 -15.09
C PRO A 104 -25.63 -9.54 -14.44
N PHE A 105 -25.26 -9.98 -13.25
CA PHE A 105 -24.02 -9.65 -12.53
C PHE A 105 -22.80 -9.60 -13.48
N PHE A 106 -22.81 -10.46 -14.49
CA PHE A 106 -21.82 -10.54 -15.56
C PHE A 106 -21.64 -9.24 -16.37
N LEU A 107 -22.72 -8.58 -16.77
CA LEU A 107 -22.64 -7.34 -17.55
C LEU A 107 -22.10 -6.19 -16.71
N PHE A 108 -22.42 -6.14 -15.42
CA PHE A 108 -21.97 -5.07 -14.53
C PHE A 108 -20.49 -5.23 -14.14
N VAL A 109 -20.04 -6.46 -13.86
CA VAL A 109 -18.62 -6.72 -13.54
C VAL A 109 -17.74 -6.66 -14.78
N SER A 110 -18.17 -7.21 -15.93
CA SER A 110 -17.45 -6.99 -17.22
C SER A 110 -17.34 -5.51 -17.59
N TYR A 111 -18.20 -4.66 -17.03
CA TYR A 111 -18.21 -3.23 -17.28
C TYR A 111 -17.41 -2.42 -16.24
N ALA A 112 -17.45 -2.79 -14.96
CA ALA A 112 -16.50 -2.30 -13.96
C ALA A 112 -15.05 -2.61 -14.35
N ILE A 113 -14.83 -3.77 -14.98
CA ILE A 113 -13.59 -4.20 -15.66
C ILE A 113 -13.23 -3.30 -16.86
N CYS A 114 -14.15 -2.52 -17.43
CA CYS A 114 -13.86 -1.58 -18.51
C CYS A 114 -13.59 -0.14 -18.02
N ILE A 115 -14.01 0.24 -16.81
CA ILE A 115 -13.84 1.61 -16.29
C ILE A 115 -12.73 1.75 -15.23
N GLY A 116 -12.26 0.66 -14.60
CA GLY A 116 -11.21 0.76 -13.58
C GLY A 116 -11.68 1.34 -12.25
N VAL A 117 -12.95 1.11 -11.89
CA VAL A 117 -13.53 1.59 -10.63
C VAL A 117 -13.19 0.59 -9.51
N GLN A 118 -12.33 0.99 -8.56
CA GLN A 118 -11.83 0.17 -7.46
C GLN A 118 -12.84 -0.08 -6.31
N ALA A 119 -14.01 0.55 -6.34
CA ALA A 119 -14.97 0.50 -5.22
C ALA A 119 -16.18 -0.38 -5.54
N PHE A 120 -16.13 -1.68 -5.21
CA PHE A 120 -17.35 -2.47 -5.11
C PHE A 120 -17.27 -3.54 -4.01
N GLN A 121 -17.91 -3.28 -2.88
CA GLN A 121 -18.28 -4.27 -1.87
C GLN A 121 -19.78 -4.55 -2.00
N MET A 122 -20.15 -5.58 -2.77
CA MET A 122 -21.46 -6.19 -2.65
C MET A 122 -21.29 -7.67 -2.36
N GLY A 123 -21.89 -8.13 -1.26
CA GLY A 123 -22.10 -9.54 -1.00
C GLY A 123 -23.19 -10.06 -1.94
N SER A 124 -22.82 -10.81 -2.98
CA SER A 124 -23.77 -11.70 -3.64
C SER A 124 -23.09 -12.91 -4.27
N GLN A 125 -23.81 -14.02 -4.26
CA GLN A 125 -23.36 -15.39 -4.53
C GLN A 125 -23.03 -15.69 -6.00
N THR A 126 -22.79 -14.68 -6.84
CA THR A 126 -22.80 -14.84 -8.31
C THR A 126 -21.57 -14.27 -9.01
N LEU A 127 -20.34 -14.65 -8.64
CA LEU A 127 -19.23 -14.52 -9.61
C LEU A 127 -19.56 -15.36 -10.85
N SER A 128 -19.87 -14.71 -11.96
CA SER A 128 -20.21 -15.41 -13.20
C SER A 128 -18.97 -16.05 -13.83
N ALA A 129 -19.15 -17.27 -14.35
CA ALA A 129 -18.12 -18.08 -15.00
C ALA A 129 -17.19 -17.38 -16.03
N PRO A 130 -17.61 -16.34 -16.79
CA PRO A 130 -16.73 -15.76 -17.80
C PRO A 130 -15.73 -14.73 -17.24
N ILE A 131 -15.98 -14.13 -16.06
CA ILE A 131 -14.96 -13.31 -15.36
C ILE A 131 -13.78 -14.20 -14.95
N MET A 132 -14.04 -15.46 -14.62
CA MET A 132 -12.98 -16.41 -14.25
C MET A 132 -12.23 -17.00 -15.44
N LYS A 133 -12.63 -16.68 -16.68
CA LYS A 133 -11.87 -17.02 -17.89
C LYS A 133 -11.11 -15.79 -18.40
N ASN A 134 -10.17 -15.30 -17.59
CA ASN A 134 -9.33 -14.13 -17.87
C ASN A 134 -8.53 -14.25 -19.18
N ALA A 135 -8.22 -15.47 -19.62
CA ALA A 135 -7.40 -15.75 -20.80
C ALA A 135 -8.00 -15.32 -22.16
N TYR A 136 -9.24 -14.83 -22.22
CA TYR A 136 -9.89 -14.41 -23.48
C TYR A 136 -9.96 -12.88 -23.68
N PHE A 137 -9.42 -12.08 -22.76
CA PHE A 137 -9.40 -10.62 -22.94
C PHE A 137 -8.21 -10.20 -23.80
N ASN A 138 -8.51 -9.69 -25.00
CA ASN A 138 -7.50 -9.23 -25.96
C ASN A 138 -6.73 -7.96 -25.50
N SER A 139 -7.31 -7.15 -24.61
CA SER A 139 -6.70 -5.90 -24.11
C SER A 139 -6.03 -6.10 -22.75
N SER A 140 -4.84 -5.52 -22.56
CA SER A 140 -4.12 -5.53 -21.28
C SER A 140 -4.91 -4.85 -20.16
N ILE A 141 -5.62 -3.78 -20.47
CA ILE A 141 -6.50 -3.05 -19.53
C ILE A 141 -7.60 -3.97 -19.00
N SER A 142 -8.28 -4.70 -19.88
CA SER A 142 -9.34 -5.62 -19.48
C SER A 142 -8.80 -6.80 -18.65
N ARG A 143 -7.60 -7.30 -18.96
CA ARG A 143 -6.95 -8.35 -18.14
C ARG A 143 -6.62 -7.84 -16.75
N SER A 144 -6.02 -6.66 -16.65
CA SER A 144 -5.67 -6.02 -15.38
C SER A 144 -6.90 -5.85 -14.49
N HIS A 145 -7.94 -5.19 -15.01
CA HIS A 145 -9.13 -4.95 -14.20
C HIS A 145 -9.87 -6.24 -13.85
N ALA A 146 -9.87 -7.26 -14.71
CA ALA A 146 -10.49 -8.54 -14.39
C ALA A 146 -9.81 -9.20 -13.17
N VAL A 147 -8.48 -9.22 -13.12
CA VAL A 147 -7.74 -9.72 -11.95
C VAL A 147 -7.98 -8.82 -10.74
N ALA A 148 -7.88 -7.50 -10.89
CA ALA A 148 -8.12 -6.54 -9.80
C ALA A 148 -9.51 -6.69 -9.15
N CYS A 149 -10.55 -6.93 -9.95
CA CYS A 149 -11.90 -7.21 -9.45
C CYS A 149 -11.97 -8.51 -8.68
N ILE A 150 -11.35 -9.60 -9.17
CA ILE A 150 -11.36 -10.88 -8.45
C ILE A 150 -10.59 -10.77 -7.12
N ASN A 151 -9.51 -9.99 -7.07
CA ASN A 151 -8.69 -9.80 -5.87
C ASN A 151 -9.50 -9.32 -4.66
N GLN A 152 -10.52 -8.47 -4.87
CA GLN A 152 -11.40 -7.98 -3.80
C GLN A 152 -12.16 -9.10 -3.05
N PHE A 153 -12.28 -10.28 -3.65
CA PHE A 153 -13.06 -11.40 -3.11
C PHE A 153 -12.20 -12.53 -2.53
N ILE A 154 -10.86 -12.42 -2.59
CA ILE A 154 -9.94 -13.46 -2.12
C ILE A 154 -9.97 -13.54 -0.59
N ILE A 155 -9.66 -12.42 0.09
CA ILE A 155 -9.58 -12.35 1.57
C ILE A 155 -10.93 -12.66 2.22
N SER A 156 -12.03 -12.20 1.62
CA SER A 156 -13.39 -12.47 2.11
C SER A 156 -13.84 -13.93 1.92
N ARG A 157 -13.03 -14.77 1.26
CA ARG A 157 -13.31 -16.18 0.97
C ARG A 157 -14.67 -16.40 0.32
N THR A 158 -15.02 -15.52 -0.62
CA THR A 158 -16.33 -15.54 -1.28
C THR A 158 -16.59 -16.91 -1.93
N GLN A 159 -17.74 -17.53 -1.61
CA GLN A 159 -18.03 -18.92 -2.01
C GLN A 159 -17.94 -19.17 -3.52
N ALA A 160 -18.39 -18.21 -4.34
CA ALA A 160 -18.34 -18.32 -5.78
C ALA A 160 -16.90 -18.37 -6.32
N LEU A 161 -15.96 -17.63 -5.72
CA LEU A 161 -14.54 -17.74 -6.05
C LEU A 161 -13.96 -19.06 -5.55
N MET A 162 -14.30 -19.46 -4.32
CA MET A 162 -13.75 -20.67 -3.70
C MET A 162 -14.11 -21.96 -4.45
N LEU A 163 -15.28 -22.02 -5.09
CA LEU A 163 -15.69 -23.14 -5.95
C LEU A 163 -14.88 -23.25 -7.25
N HIS A 164 -14.24 -22.16 -7.67
CA HIS A 164 -13.56 -22.05 -8.96
C HIS A 164 -12.09 -21.60 -8.81
N ILE A 165 -11.55 -21.73 -7.60
CA ILE A 165 -10.21 -21.24 -7.23
C ILE A 165 -9.11 -21.83 -8.11
N ASP A 166 -9.27 -23.08 -8.53
CA ASP A 166 -8.30 -23.77 -9.38
C ASP A 166 -8.20 -23.15 -10.76
N SER A 167 -9.36 -22.89 -11.37
CA SER A 167 -9.44 -22.18 -12.64
C SER A 167 -8.84 -20.79 -12.50
N PHE A 168 -9.03 -20.12 -11.36
CA PHE A 168 -8.45 -18.80 -11.14
C PHE A 168 -6.91 -18.87 -11.07
N ILE A 169 -6.35 -19.80 -10.29
CA ILE A 169 -4.89 -20.02 -10.17
C ILE A 169 -4.27 -20.36 -11.53
N GLU A 170 -4.88 -21.25 -12.32
CA GLU A 170 -4.41 -21.58 -13.67
C GLU A 170 -4.35 -20.34 -14.57
N ASN A 171 -5.37 -19.46 -14.50
CA ASN A 171 -5.37 -18.22 -15.26
C ASN A 171 -4.32 -17.21 -14.75
N LEU A 172 -4.06 -17.14 -13.44
CA LEU A 172 -2.99 -16.30 -12.90
C LEU A 172 -1.63 -16.72 -13.45
N PHE A 173 -1.36 -18.02 -13.50
CA PHE A 173 -0.11 -18.52 -14.08
C PHE A 173 0.00 -18.25 -15.59
N ALA A 174 -1.12 -18.32 -16.32
CA ALA A 174 -1.14 -17.91 -17.74
C ALA A 174 -0.83 -16.41 -17.93
N LEU A 175 -1.17 -15.57 -16.95
CA LEU A 175 -0.91 -14.12 -16.96
C LEU A 175 0.43 -13.73 -16.33
N ALA A 176 1.16 -14.66 -15.72
CA ALA A 176 2.42 -14.37 -15.03
C ALA A 176 3.47 -13.71 -15.95
N GLY A 177 3.48 -14.10 -17.22
CA GLY A 177 4.39 -13.57 -18.25
C GLY A 177 3.88 -12.34 -19.01
N ASP A 178 2.80 -11.69 -18.57
CA ASP A 178 2.25 -10.51 -19.25
C ASP A 178 3.26 -9.34 -19.26
N GLU A 179 3.35 -8.64 -20.40
CA GLU A 179 4.25 -7.48 -20.58
C GLU A 179 3.70 -6.21 -19.91
N GLU A 180 2.39 -6.14 -19.65
CA GLU A 180 1.77 -4.99 -18.99
C GLU A 180 2.06 -4.98 -17.47
N PRO A 181 2.72 -3.93 -16.93
CA PRO A 181 3.03 -3.84 -15.50
C PRO A 181 1.80 -3.94 -14.62
N GLU A 182 0.68 -3.29 -15.00
CA GLU A 182 -0.54 -3.30 -14.20
C GLU A 182 -1.17 -4.70 -14.10
N VAL A 183 -1.01 -5.56 -15.13
CA VAL A 183 -1.44 -6.96 -15.06
C VAL A 183 -0.53 -7.72 -14.10
N ARG A 184 0.81 -7.58 -14.23
CA ARG A 184 1.77 -8.25 -13.33
C ARG A 184 1.57 -7.85 -11.88
N LYS A 185 1.33 -6.57 -11.61
CA LYS A 185 1.04 -6.03 -10.29
C LYS A 185 -0.17 -6.75 -9.66
N ASN A 186 -1.29 -6.80 -10.39
CA ASN A 186 -2.50 -7.45 -9.91
C ASN A 186 -2.34 -8.98 -9.75
N VAL A 187 -1.51 -9.64 -10.57
CA VAL A 187 -1.15 -11.05 -10.40
C VAL A 187 -0.32 -11.27 -9.13
N CYS A 188 0.67 -10.41 -8.86
CA CYS A 188 1.48 -10.48 -7.64
C CYS A 188 0.59 -10.36 -6.41
N ARG A 189 -0.24 -9.31 -6.38
CA ARG A 189 -1.23 -9.07 -5.32
C ARG A 189 -2.19 -10.24 -5.10
N ALA A 190 -2.67 -10.86 -6.19
CA ALA A 190 -3.55 -12.02 -6.11
C ALA A 190 -2.87 -13.20 -5.41
N LEU A 191 -1.61 -13.47 -5.75
CA LEU A 191 -0.83 -14.56 -5.15
C LEU A 191 -0.51 -14.30 -3.67
N VAL A 192 -0.22 -13.06 -3.29
CA VAL A 192 -0.05 -12.65 -1.88
C VAL A 192 -1.33 -12.94 -1.09
N MET A 193 -2.48 -12.45 -1.57
CA MET A 193 -3.77 -12.70 -0.92
C MET A 193 -4.11 -14.19 -0.84
N LEU A 194 -3.82 -14.95 -1.91
CA LEU A 194 -4.06 -16.40 -1.94
C LEU A 194 -3.15 -17.16 -0.97
N LEU A 195 -1.94 -16.66 -0.69
CA LEU A 195 -1.04 -17.25 0.28
C LEU A 195 -1.66 -17.22 1.68
N GLU A 196 -2.35 -16.14 2.05
CA GLU A 196 -3.03 -16.02 3.35
C GLU A 196 -4.24 -16.93 3.48
N VAL A 197 -5.06 -17.05 2.43
CA VAL A 197 -6.35 -17.74 2.53
C VAL A 197 -6.38 -19.17 2.03
N ARG A 198 -5.55 -19.51 1.04
CA ARG A 198 -5.60 -20.78 0.29
C ARG A 198 -4.19 -21.30 -0.06
N MET A 199 -3.27 -21.25 0.92
CA MET A 199 -1.95 -21.85 0.80
C MET A 199 -2.02 -23.32 0.36
N ASP A 200 -3.05 -24.07 0.78
CA ASP A 200 -3.31 -25.47 0.39
C ASP A 200 -3.28 -25.70 -1.13
N ARG A 201 -3.76 -24.73 -1.92
CA ARG A 201 -3.79 -24.83 -3.39
C ARG A 201 -2.50 -24.32 -4.04
N LEU A 202 -1.74 -23.47 -3.36
CA LEU A 202 -0.47 -22.94 -3.87
C LEU A 202 0.71 -23.86 -3.61
N LEU A 203 0.67 -24.67 -2.53
CA LEU A 203 1.75 -25.58 -2.15
C LEU A 203 2.31 -26.45 -3.29
N PRO A 204 1.49 -27.07 -4.17
CA PRO A 204 2.00 -27.88 -5.28
C PRO A 204 2.87 -27.09 -6.29
N HIS A 205 2.68 -25.77 -6.36
CA HIS A 205 3.35 -24.87 -7.30
C HIS A 205 4.33 -23.91 -6.60
N MET A 206 4.57 -24.10 -5.30
CA MET A 206 5.26 -23.10 -4.46
C MET A 206 6.66 -22.75 -4.97
N ILE A 207 7.43 -23.72 -5.46
CA ILE A 207 8.77 -23.47 -6.00
C ILE A 207 8.70 -22.51 -7.20
N SER A 208 7.78 -22.75 -8.14
CA SER A 208 7.58 -21.88 -9.30
C SER A 208 7.04 -20.51 -8.92
N ILE A 209 6.19 -20.43 -7.89
CA ILE A 209 5.70 -19.15 -7.35
C ILE A 209 6.86 -18.36 -6.74
N VAL A 210 7.71 -18.99 -5.93
CA VAL A 210 8.89 -18.35 -5.33
C VAL A 210 9.86 -17.85 -6.40
N GLU A 211 10.13 -18.65 -7.43
CA GLU A 211 10.98 -18.23 -8.56
C GLU A 211 10.38 -17.04 -9.31
N TYR A 212 9.06 -17.07 -9.54
CA TYR A 212 8.33 -15.96 -10.15
C TYR A 212 8.41 -14.70 -9.30
N MET A 213 8.07 -14.78 -8.01
CA MET A 213 8.11 -13.63 -7.10
C MET A 213 9.50 -13.06 -6.99
N LEU A 214 10.54 -13.90 -6.91
CA LEU A 214 11.93 -13.44 -6.85
C LEU A 214 12.33 -12.65 -8.11
N GLN A 215 11.80 -13.02 -9.27
CA GLN A 215 12.00 -12.27 -10.50
C GLN A 215 11.18 -10.96 -10.49
N ARG A 216 9.96 -10.97 -9.95
CA ARG A 216 9.08 -9.78 -9.88
C ARG A 216 9.51 -8.77 -8.80
N THR A 217 10.17 -9.19 -7.72
CA THR A 217 10.84 -8.28 -6.76
C THR A 217 12.05 -7.57 -7.37
N GLN A 218 12.38 -7.83 -8.64
CA GLN A 218 13.42 -7.15 -9.41
C GLN A 218 12.86 -6.62 -10.74
N ASP A 219 11.56 -6.33 -10.79
CA ASP A 219 10.92 -5.77 -11.98
C ASP A 219 11.40 -4.32 -12.21
N GLN A 220 11.18 -3.80 -13.42
CA GLN A 220 11.54 -2.41 -13.75
C GLN A 220 10.52 -1.43 -13.18
N ASP A 221 9.28 -1.89 -13.00
CA ASP A 221 8.21 -1.11 -12.38
C ASP A 221 8.25 -1.26 -10.85
N GLU A 222 8.35 -0.12 -10.16
CA GLU A 222 8.44 -0.10 -8.70
C GLU A 222 7.17 -0.62 -8.02
N ASN A 223 5.98 -0.41 -8.61
CA ASN A 223 4.73 -0.90 -8.03
C ASN A 223 4.62 -2.43 -8.13
N VAL A 224 5.05 -3.01 -9.27
CA VAL A 224 5.15 -4.47 -9.40
C VAL A 224 6.15 -5.03 -8.39
N THR A 225 7.28 -4.34 -8.22
CA THR A 225 8.34 -4.75 -7.29
C THR A 225 7.87 -4.74 -5.84
N LEU A 226 7.13 -3.69 -5.43
CA LEU A 226 6.53 -3.59 -4.09
C LEU A 226 5.53 -4.71 -3.84
N GLU A 227 4.58 -4.92 -4.74
CA GLU A 227 3.53 -5.95 -4.59
C GLU A 227 4.10 -7.37 -4.63
N ALA A 228 5.21 -7.58 -5.35
CA ALA A 228 5.96 -8.84 -5.29
C ALA A 228 6.78 -8.97 -3.99
N CYS A 229 7.23 -7.87 -3.39
CA CYS A 229 7.99 -7.89 -2.13
C CYS A 229 7.11 -8.28 -0.93
N GLU A 230 5.85 -7.86 -0.94
CA GLU A 230 4.86 -8.23 0.11
C GLU A 230 4.68 -9.74 0.24
N PHE A 231 4.91 -10.51 -0.84
CA PHE A 231 4.91 -11.96 -0.79
C PHE A 231 5.87 -12.52 0.26
N TRP A 232 7.05 -11.90 0.45
CA TRP A 232 8.04 -12.38 1.41
C TRP A 232 7.62 -12.14 2.85
N LEU A 233 6.95 -11.01 3.12
CA LEU A 233 6.34 -10.72 4.42
C LEU A 233 5.29 -11.77 4.77
N THR A 234 4.29 -11.93 3.90
CA THR A 234 3.20 -12.88 4.11
C THR A 234 3.70 -14.33 4.19
N LEU A 235 4.71 -14.71 3.39
CA LEU A 235 5.28 -16.06 3.44
C LEU A 235 6.06 -16.30 4.72
N ALA A 236 6.74 -15.29 5.27
CA ALA A 236 7.54 -15.42 6.48
C ALA A 236 6.69 -15.74 7.71
N GLU A 237 5.44 -15.27 7.75
CA GLU A 237 4.46 -15.61 8.78
C GLU A 237 3.93 -17.05 8.67
N GLN A 238 4.13 -17.73 7.53
CA GLN A 238 3.65 -19.10 7.35
C GLN A 238 4.60 -20.11 7.99
N PRO A 239 4.08 -21.17 8.65
CA PRO A 239 4.91 -22.18 9.31
C PRO A 239 5.80 -22.97 8.34
N ILE A 240 5.47 -22.98 7.04
CA ILE A 240 6.25 -23.66 5.99
C ILE A 240 7.38 -22.80 5.40
N CYS A 241 7.54 -21.55 5.87
CA CYS A 241 8.51 -20.58 5.35
C CYS A 241 9.90 -21.18 5.19
N LYS A 242 10.44 -21.81 6.25
CA LYS A 242 11.78 -22.41 6.25
C LYS A 242 11.96 -23.43 5.14
N ASP A 243 11.02 -24.36 5.01
CA ASP A 243 11.10 -25.45 4.05
C ASP A 243 11.07 -24.94 2.61
N VAL A 244 10.26 -23.92 2.35
CA VAL A 244 10.08 -23.31 1.03
C VAL A 244 11.28 -22.44 0.64
N LEU A 245 11.77 -21.60 1.55
CA LEU A 245 12.77 -20.57 1.25
C LEU A 245 14.22 -21.03 1.40
N CYS A 246 14.51 -22.12 2.13
CA CYS A 246 15.88 -22.55 2.42
C CYS A 246 16.80 -22.63 1.18
N ARG A 247 16.27 -23.02 0.02
CA ARG A 247 17.03 -23.14 -1.24
C ARG A 247 17.18 -21.83 -2.02
N HIS A 248 16.43 -20.80 -1.63
CA HIS A 248 16.34 -19.52 -2.33
C HIS A 248 16.99 -18.36 -1.55
N LEU A 249 17.32 -18.54 -0.26
CA LEU A 249 17.94 -17.51 0.59
C LEU A 249 19.18 -16.85 -0.03
N THR A 250 20.04 -17.63 -0.70
CA THR A 250 21.24 -17.11 -1.36
C THR A 250 20.95 -16.05 -2.42
N LYS A 251 19.77 -16.10 -3.04
CA LYS A 251 19.33 -15.12 -4.04
C LYS A 251 18.38 -14.08 -3.46
N LEU A 252 17.50 -14.48 -2.55
CA LEU A 252 16.50 -13.59 -1.95
C LEU A 252 17.14 -12.51 -1.07
N ILE A 253 18.09 -12.88 -0.21
CA ILE A 253 18.67 -11.94 0.76
C ILE A 253 19.37 -10.76 0.07
N PRO A 254 20.22 -10.94 -0.96
CA PRO A 254 20.76 -9.81 -1.72
C PRO A 254 19.69 -8.92 -2.37
N VAL A 255 18.56 -9.49 -2.81
CA VAL A 255 17.47 -8.74 -3.45
C VAL A 255 16.76 -7.85 -2.42
N LEU A 256 16.40 -8.39 -1.26
CA LEU A 256 15.79 -7.60 -0.18
C LEU A 256 16.74 -6.51 0.31
N VAL A 257 18.01 -6.85 0.54
CA VAL A 257 19.04 -5.89 0.96
C VAL A 257 19.22 -4.76 -0.06
N ASN A 258 19.13 -5.05 -1.36
CA ASN A 258 19.17 -4.01 -2.39
C ASN A 258 17.90 -3.14 -2.39
N GLY A 259 16.73 -3.74 -2.16
CA GLY A 259 15.44 -3.04 -2.03
C GLY A 259 15.37 -2.10 -0.82
N MET A 260 16.24 -2.28 0.17
CA MET A 260 16.33 -1.42 1.36
C MET A 260 17.08 -0.10 1.12
N ARG A 261 17.59 0.18 -0.08
CA ARG A 261 18.20 1.49 -0.40
C ARG A 261 17.12 2.55 -0.62
N TYR A 262 17.39 3.79 -0.23
CA TYR A 262 16.49 4.90 -0.57
C TYR A 262 16.40 5.05 -2.09
N SER A 263 15.19 5.27 -2.60
CA SER A 263 14.98 5.73 -3.97
C SER A 263 15.42 7.18 -4.12
N GLU A 264 15.73 7.63 -5.34
CA GLU A 264 16.05 9.05 -5.58
C GLU A 264 14.90 9.97 -5.17
N ILE A 265 13.65 9.51 -5.37
CA ILE A 265 12.44 10.24 -5.00
C ILE A 265 12.34 10.38 -3.47
N ASP A 266 12.59 9.30 -2.72
CA ASP A 266 12.61 9.35 -1.26
C ASP A 266 13.69 10.31 -0.75
N ILE A 267 14.89 10.28 -1.33
CA ILE A 267 15.97 11.20 -0.93
C ILE A 267 15.52 12.67 -1.11
N ILE A 268 14.81 12.97 -2.20
CA ILE A 268 14.28 14.31 -2.48
C ILE A 268 13.16 14.67 -1.49
N LEU A 269 12.19 13.78 -1.28
CA LEU A 269 11.03 14.00 -0.40
C LEU A 269 11.44 14.17 1.07
N LEU A 270 12.42 13.39 1.51
CA LEU A 270 13.01 13.47 2.85
C LEU A 270 13.91 14.71 3.00
N LYS A 271 14.07 15.51 1.94
CA LYS A 271 15.01 16.64 1.86
C LYS A 271 16.41 16.20 2.31
N GLY A 272 16.89 15.05 1.82
CA GLY A 272 18.14 14.41 2.25
C GLY A 272 19.42 15.22 1.98
N ASP A 273 19.33 16.36 1.30
CA ASP A 273 20.39 17.36 1.14
C ASP A 273 20.38 18.45 2.23
N ILE A 274 19.34 18.52 3.05
CA ILE A 274 19.24 19.45 4.18
C ILE A 274 19.87 18.79 5.39
N GLU A 275 21.09 19.22 5.71
CA GLU A 275 21.82 18.77 6.90
C GLU A 275 21.53 19.65 8.14
N GLU A 276 20.93 20.82 7.94
CA GLU A 276 20.67 21.80 9.01
C GLU A 276 19.30 22.47 8.78
N ASP A 277 18.34 22.22 9.68
CA ASP A 277 17.01 22.83 9.68
C ASP A 277 16.48 23.23 11.07
N GLU A 278 17.31 23.16 12.12
CA GLU A 278 16.96 23.52 13.50
C GLU A 278 16.34 24.92 13.66
N ALA A 279 16.75 25.88 12.84
CA ALA A 279 16.30 27.27 12.91
C ALA A 279 15.04 27.55 12.07
N ILE A 280 14.60 26.58 11.26
CA ILE A 280 13.40 26.70 10.44
C ILE A 280 12.22 26.36 11.35
N PRO A 281 11.19 27.21 11.53
CA PRO A 281 10.02 26.84 12.31
C PRO A 281 9.24 25.67 11.69
N ASP A 282 8.67 24.79 12.51
CA ASP A 282 7.75 23.74 12.02
C ASP A 282 6.48 24.36 11.43
N SER A 283 5.95 23.76 10.36
CA SER A 283 4.66 24.17 9.82
C SER A 283 3.53 23.68 10.74
N GLU A 284 2.45 24.45 10.85
CA GLU A 284 1.22 23.98 11.53
C GLU A 284 0.67 22.70 10.89
N GLN A 285 0.97 22.46 9.60
CA GLN A 285 0.58 21.26 8.87
C GLN A 285 1.40 20.01 9.26
N ASP A 286 2.58 20.20 9.87
CA ASP A 286 3.46 19.11 10.31
C ASP A 286 3.12 18.61 11.72
N ILE A 287 2.28 19.36 12.46
CA ILE A 287 1.89 19.02 13.84
C ILE A 287 0.70 18.05 13.83
N ARG A 288 0.96 16.78 14.11
CA ARG A 288 -0.09 15.76 14.24
C ARG A 288 -0.99 16.03 15.46
N PRO A 289 -2.32 15.82 15.34
CA PRO A 289 -3.22 15.88 16.49
C PRO A 289 -2.85 14.83 17.55
N ARG A 290 -2.58 15.26 18.78
CA ARG A 290 -2.31 14.37 19.92
C ARG A 290 -3.53 14.32 20.84
N PHE A 291 -4.02 13.12 21.13
CA PHE A 291 -5.17 12.89 22.00
C PHE A 291 -4.71 12.36 23.37
N HIS A 292 -5.24 12.95 24.44
CA HIS A 292 -4.97 12.46 25.80
C HIS A 292 -5.67 11.10 26.02
N ARG A 293 -4.90 10.07 26.37
CA ARG A 293 -5.43 8.79 26.86
C ARG A 293 -5.57 8.81 28.37
N SER A 294 -6.74 8.41 28.88
CA SER A 294 -6.98 8.31 30.32
C SER A 294 -6.24 7.09 30.88
N ARG A 295 -5.54 7.28 32.01
CA ARG A 295 -4.76 6.21 32.65
C ARG A 295 -5.70 5.10 33.18
N THR A 296 -5.69 3.94 32.53
CA THR A 296 -6.29 2.71 33.07
C THR A 296 -5.40 2.22 34.22
N MET A 297 -5.96 2.00 35.42
CA MET A 297 -5.19 1.44 36.53
C MET A 297 -5.01 -0.07 36.31
N ALA A 298 -3.96 -0.47 35.59
CA ALA A 298 -3.47 -1.83 35.63
C ALA A 298 -2.89 -2.12 37.02
N GLN A 299 -3.27 -3.25 37.59
CA GLN A 299 -2.92 -3.65 38.94
C GLN A 299 -1.50 -4.22 38.90
N GLN A 300 -0.52 -3.51 39.46
CA GLN A 300 0.86 -3.96 39.57
C GLN A 300 0.91 -5.27 40.37
N ASN A 301 1.02 -6.41 39.69
CA ASN A 301 1.47 -7.65 40.31
C ASN A 301 3.01 -7.61 40.33
N GLU A 302 3.54 -7.58 41.55
CA GLU A 302 4.96 -7.82 41.81
C GLU A 302 5.31 -9.26 41.40
N GLU A 303 6.36 -9.39 40.60
CA GLU A 303 7.04 -10.62 40.13
C GLU A 303 6.38 -11.39 38.97
N ASP A 304 7.12 -11.43 37.85
CA ASP A 304 6.92 -12.25 36.63
C ASP A 304 5.77 -11.92 35.68
N GLY A 305 5.80 -10.71 35.14
CA GLY A 305 5.14 -10.38 33.88
C GLY A 305 5.85 -9.21 33.22
N ILE A 306 6.70 -9.48 32.23
CA ILE A 306 6.92 -8.52 31.16
C ILE A 306 5.55 -8.47 30.47
N GLU A 307 4.68 -7.56 30.92
CA GLU A 307 3.54 -7.17 30.11
C GLU A 307 4.16 -6.48 28.91
N ASP A 308 4.08 -7.15 27.76
CA ASP A 308 4.48 -6.62 26.46
C ASP A 308 3.76 -5.27 26.27
N ASP A 309 4.48 -4.16 26.54
CA ASP A 309 4.06 -2.78 26.23
C ASP A 309 4.12 -2.54 24.69
N ASP A 310 4.38 -3.59 23.90
CA ASP A 310 4.52 -3.56 22.45
C ASP A 310 3.18 -3.28 21.72
N ASP A 311 2.03 -3.48 22.38
CA ASP A 311 0.70 -3.28 21.75
C ASP A 311 0.28 -1.80 21.62
N ASP A 312 0.96 -0.85 22.29
CA ASP A 312 0.58 0.57 22.32
C ASP A 312 1.48 1.50 21.47
N ASP A 313 2.67 1.04 21.07
CA ASP A 313 3.63 1.79 20.23
C ASP A 313 3.32 1.65 18.71
N GLU A 314 2.54 0.65 18.28
CA GLU A 314 2.11 0.49 16.87
C GLU A 314 1.16 1.61 16.39
N LEU A 315 0.61 2.42 17.30
CA LEU A 315 -0.38 3.46 16.98
C LEU A 315 0.25 4.82 16.61
N ASP A 316 1.57 4.98 16.66
CA ASP A 316 2.28 6.23 16.32
C ASP A 316 2.99 6.18 14.95
N ASP A 317 2.89 5.05 14.23
CA ASP A 317 3.57 4.82 12.94
C ASP A 317 2.74 5.27 11.71
N ASP A 318 1.74 6.15 11.90
CA ASP A 318 1.03 6.82 10.78
C ASP A 318 1.86 7.97 10.20
N ASP A 319 3.00 7.57 9.67
CA ASP A 319 3.98 8.36 8.93
C ASP A 319 3.42 8.82 7.58
N THR A 320 2.42 9.71 7.64
CA THR A 320 1.71 10.32 6.50
C THR A 320 2.59 11.08 5.48
N ILE A 321 3.92 11.03 5.62
CA ILE A 321 4.90 11.57 4.65
C ILE A 321 5.83 10.49 4.06
N SER A 322 5.79 9.25 4.56
CA SER A 322 6.45 8.12 3.89
C SER A 322 5.43 7.01 3.69
N ASP A 323 4.69 7.11 2.59
CA ASP A 323 3.87 6.03 2.06
C ASP A 323 4.61 4.68 2.12
N TRP A 324 3.87 3.61 2.39
CA TRP A 324 4.42 2.25 2.35
C TRP A 324 5.10 2.00 1.00
N ASN A 325 6.40 1.70 1.04
CA ASN A 325 7.25 1.63 -0.14
C ASN A 325 8.15 0.39 -0.12
N LEU A 326 8.86 0.15 -1.23
CA LEU A 326 9.72 -1.03 -1.38
C LEU A 326 10.78 -1.13 -0.28
N ARG A 327 11.34 0.00 0.14
CA ARG A 327 12.35 0.06 1.20
C ARG A 327 11.80 -0.44 2.53
N LYS A 328 10.66 0.08 2.97
CA LYS A 328 9.98 -0.35 4.19
C LYS A 328 9.58 -1.83 4.11
N CYS A 329 8.98 -2.22 2.99
CA CYS A 329 8.56 -3.61 2.76
C CYS A 329 9.74 -4.59 2.79
N SER A 330 10.87 -4.24 2.16
CA SER A 330 12.07 -5.10 2.14
C SER A 330 12.73 -5.21 3.53
N ALA A 331 12.75 -4.10 4.29
CA ALA A 331 13.27 -4.09 5.65
C ALA A 331 12.41 -4.94 6.60
N ALA A 332 11.08 -4.76 6.54
CA ALA A 332 10.14 -5.56 7.32
C ALA A 332 10.22 -7.04 6.94
N ALA A 333 10.29 -7.36 5.63
CA ALA A 333 10.47 -8.75 5.17
C ALA A 333 11.73 -9.37 5.74
N LEU A 334 12.84 -8.62 5.76
CA LEU A 334 14.11 -9.11 6.30
C LEU A 334 14.07 -9.29 7.82
N ASP A 335 13.38 -8.42 8.56
CA ASP A 335 13.20 -8.53 10.01
C ASP A 335 12.41 -9.79 10.39
N VAL A 336 11.26 -10.02 9.76
CA VAL A 336 10.47 -11.24 9.99
C VAL A 336 11.26 -12.49 9.58
N LEU A 337 11.99 -12.45 8.45
CA LEU A 337 12.87 -13.55 8.05
C LEU A 337 14.01 -13.79 9.04
N ALA A 338 14.59 -12.75 9.65
CA ALA A 338 15.58 -12.90 10.71
C ALA A 338 14.97 -13.61 11.94
N ASN A 339 13.73 -13.27 12.31
CA ASN A 339 13.02 -13.94 13.39
C ASN A 339 12.62 -15.39 13.06
N VAL A 340 12.43 -15.72 11.78
CA VAL A 340 12.20 -17.11 11.36
C VAL A 340 13.50 -17.90 11.36
N PHE A 341 14.54 -17.44 10.65
CA PHE A 341 15.77 -18.21 10.41
C PHE A 341 16.82 -18.09 11.52
N HIS A 342 16.74 -17.06 12.35
CA HIS A 342 17.74 -16.74 13.37
C HIS A 342 19.16 -16.74 12.78
N ASP A 343 20.13 -17.26 13.54
CA ASP A 343 21.55 -17.32 13.17
C ASP A 343 21.82 -18.08 11.85
N GLU A 344 20.89 -18.90 11.34
CA GLU A 344 21.00 -19.55 10.03
C GLU A 344 21.02 -18.53 8.87
N LEU A 345 20.55 -17.30 9.11
CA LEU A 345 20.53 -16.23 8.12
C LEU A 345 21.90 -15.52 7.98
N LEU A 346 22.71 -15.53 9.04
CA LEU A 346 23.97 -14.80 9.12
C LEU A 346 25.00 -15.14 8.03
N PRO A 347 25.18 -16.40 7.58
CA PRO A 347 26.09 -16.72 6.48
C PRO A 347 25.76 -16.00 5.17
N TYR A 348 24.50 -15.63 4.95
CA TYR A 348 24.05 -14.92 3.76
C TYR A 348 24.17 -13.40 3.91
N ILE A 349 23.98 -12.88 5.13
CA ILE A 349 23.96 -11.44 5.41
C ILE A 349 25.36 -10.87 5.71
N LEU A 350 26.18 -11.58 6.49
CA LEU A 350 27.49 -11.07 6.92
C LEU A 350 28.43 -10.66 5.76
N PRO A 351 28.48 -11.38 4.61
CA PRO A 351 29.26 -10.92 3.46
C PRO A 351 28.76 -9.58 2.91
N LEU A 352 27.44 -9.39 2.83
CA LEU A 352 26.82 -8.15 2.36
C LEU A 352 27.09 -7.00 3.32
N LEU A 353 26.89 -7.21 4.64
CA LEU A 353 27.14 -6.18 5.66
C LEU A 353 28.57 -5.64 5.62
N LYS A 354 29.57 -6.50 5.39
CA LYS A 354 30.97 -6.08 5.27
C LYS A 354 31.21 -5.13 4.11
N GLU A 355 30.51 -5.32 3.00
CA GLU A 355 30.61 -4.43 1.84
C GLU A 355 29.83 -3.13 2.05
N LEU A 356 28.66 -3.21 2.69
CA LEU A 356 27.76 -2.07 2.86
C LEU A 356 28.24 -1.09 3.95
N LEU A 357 28.53 -1.56 5.16
CA LEU A 357 28.82 -0.70 6.33
C LEU A 357 30.03 0.22 6.11
N PHE A 358 31.00 -0.23 5.32
CA PHE A 358 32.23 0.51 5.05
C PHE A 358 32.25 1.17 3.67
N HIS A 359 31.14 1.12 2.93
CA HIS A 359 31.05 1.71 1.59
C HIS A 359 31.25 3.24 1.64
N PRO A 360 31.96 3.85 0.67
CA PRO A 360 32.20 5.30 0.67
C PRO A 360 30.92 6.10 0.38
N GLU A 361 30.01 5.56 -0.42
CA GLU A 361 28.72 6.18 -0.72
C GLU A 361 27.74 6.02 0.44
N TRP A 362 27.18 7.14 0.88
CA TRP A 362 26.34 7.18 2.08
C TRP A 362 25.05 6.38 1.92
N VAL A 363 24.41 6.36 0.74
CA VAL A 363 23.16 5.62 0.50
C VAL A 363 23.36 4.12 0.72
N VAL A 364 24.48 3.59 0.22
CA VAL A 364 24.84 2.18 0.38
C VAL A 364 25.17 1.88 1.84
N LYS A 365 25.95 2.74 2.50
CA LYS A 365 26.28 2.60 3.92
C LYS A 365 25.05 2.64 4.81
N GLU A 366 24.17 3.60 4.57
CA GLU A 366 22.91 3.79 5.27
C GLU A 366 22.04 2.53 5.19
N SER A 367 21.91 1.94 3.98
CA SER A 367 21.19 0.67 3.83
C SER A 367 21.83 -0.49 4.60
N GLY A 368 23.16 -0.52 4.71
CA GLY A 368 23.86 -1.51 5.53
C GLY A 368 23.59 -1.36 7.03
N ILE A 369 23.48 -0.12 7.52
CA ILE A 369 23.14 0.17 8.91
C ILE A 369 21.69 -0.24 9.18
N LEU A 370 20.76 0.07 8.26
CA LEU A 370 19.37 -0.42 8.33
C LEU A 370 19.30 -1.96 8.37
N VAL A 371 20.03 -2.66 7.50
CA VAL A 371 20.10 -4.14 7.52
C VAL A 371 20.59 -4.66 8.86
N LEU A 372 21.62 -4.03 9.44
CA LEU A 372 22.17 -4.43 10.73
C LEU A 372 21.16 -4.28 11.87
N GLY A 373 20.33 -3.23 11.85
CA GLY A 373 19.26 -3.03 12.83
C GLY A 373 18.05 -3.96 12.61
N ALA A 374 17.68 -4.20 11.35
CA ALA A 374 16.55 -5.07 10.99
C ALA A 374 16.74 -6.52 11.44
N ILE A 375 17.98 -7.03 11.41
CA ILE A 375 18.25 -8.41 11.86
C ILE A 375 18.52 -8.55 13.36
N ALA A 376 18.55 -7.44 14.10
CA ALA A 376 19.07 -7.41 15.46
C ALA A 376 18.32 -8.37 16.39
N GLU A 377 17.00 -8.38 16.30
CA GLU A 377 16.12 -9.19 17.16
C GLU A 377 16.26 -10.68 16.85
N GLY A 378 16.03 -11.06 15.59
CA GLY A 378 16.06 -12.47 15.17
C GLY A 378 17.45 -13.12 15.25
N CYS A 379 18.52 -12.36 15.00
CA CYS A 379 19.90 -12.86 14.92
C CYS A 379 20.81 -12.41 16.07
N MET A 380 20.25 -11.92 17.18
CA MET A 380 21.02 -11.32 18.29
C MET A 380 22.18 -12.21 18.75
N GLN A 381 21.93 -13.51 18.95
CA GLN A 381 22.93 -14.42 19.52
C GLN A 381 24.16 -14.54 18.60
N GLY A 382 23.96 -14.89 17.33
CA GLY A 382 25.07 -14.98 16.39
C GLY A 382 25.77 -13.63 16.16
N MET A 383 25.06 -12.51 16.35
CA MET A 383 25.63 -11.17 16.23
C MET A 383 26.55 -10.77 17.39
N ILE A 384 26.38 -11.30 18.61
CA ILE A 384 27.16 -10.92 19.80
C ILE A 384 28.68 -10.98 19.57
N THR A 385 29.16 -11.92 18.77
CA THR A 385 30.60 -12.06 18.46
C THR A 385 31.16 -10.86 17.69
N TYR A 386 30.31 -10.15 16.94
CA TYR A 386 30.69 -9.01 16.10
C TYR A 386 30.40 -7.65 16.76
N LEU A 387 29.49 -7.58 17.73
CA LEU A 387 29.11 -6.35 18.42
C LEU A 387 30.28 -5.56 19.05
N PRO A 388 31.34 -6.20 19.61
CA PRO A 388 32.49 -5.46 20.12
C PRO A 388 33.20 -4.57 19.10
N GLU A 389 33.12 -4.91 17.80
CA GLU A 389 33.66 -4.10 16.70
C GLU A 389 32.57 -3.19 16.09
N LEU A 390 31.35 -3.71 15.92
CA LEU A 390 30.26 -3.00 15.26
C LEU A 390 29.72 -1.82 16.08
N ILE A 391 29.55 -1.97 17.40
CA ILE A 391 28.99 -0.89 18.23
C ILE A 391 29.91 0.35 18.26
N PRO A 392 31.23 0.24 18.49
CA PRO A 392 32.13 1.39 18.36
C PRO A 392 32.10 2.02 16.97
N HIS A 393 31.98 1.22 15.91
CA HIS A 393 31.84 1.72 14.54
C HIS A 393 30.55 2.53 14.34
N LEU A 394 29.41 2.02 14.82
CA LEU A 394 28.14 2.73 14.78
C LEU A 394 28.17 4.02 15.61
N ILE A 395 28.79 4.02 16.79
CA ILE A 395 28.98 5.24 17.58
C ILE A 395 29.77 6.28 16.77
N GLN A 396 30.79 5.87 16.01
CA GLN A 396 31.49 6.77 15.10
C GLN A 396 30.59 7.28 13.95
N CYS A 397 29.66 6.45 13.46
CA CYS A 397 28.68 6.84 12.44
C CYS A 397 27.69 7.91 12.91
N LEU A 398 27.46 8.09 14.22
CA LEU A 398 26.69 9.24 14.75
C LEU A 398 27.36 10.59 14.42
N SER A 399 28.67 10.60 14.15
CA SER A 399 29.41 11.78 13.71
C SER A 399 29.63 11.84 12.19
N ASN A 400 28.81 11.15 11.38
CA ASN A 400 28.88 11.23 9.91
C ASN A 400 28.61 12.66 9.39
N LYS A 401 28.79 12.93 8.10
CA LYS A 401 28.38 14.20 7.48
C LYS A 401 26.92 14.22 7.04
N LYS A 402 26.27 13.06 6.92
CA LYS A 402 24.92 12.91 6.41
C LYS A 402 23.92 12.65 7.55
N ALA A 403 22.94 13.52 7.70
CA ALA A 403 21.87 13.45 8.70
C ALA A 403 21.07 12.15 8.61
N LEU A 404 20.76 11.68 7.39
CA LEU A 404 20.07 10.40 7.19
C LEU A 404 20.87 9.20 7.72
N VAL A 405 22.22 9.27 7.66
CA VAL A 405 23.07 8.23 8.27
C VAL A 405 23.00 8.31 9.79
N HIS A 406 22.97 9.51 10.39
CA HIS A 406 22.82 9.66 11.84
C HIS A 406 21.52 9.06 12.33
N SER A 407 20.41 9.42 11.69
CA SER A 407 19.06 8.99 12.06
C SER A 407 18.97 7.45 12.10
N ILE A 408 19.38 6.77 11.02
CA ILE A 408 19.34 5.30 11.01
C ILE A 408 20.34 4.66 12.00
N THR A 409 21.44 5.35 12.29
CA THR A 409 22.43 4.88 13.26
C THR A 409 21.87 4.94 14.68
N CYS A 410 21.13 6.00 15.04
CA CYS A 410 20.42 6.10 16.32
C CYS A 410 19.46 4.92 16.50
N TRP A 411 18.58 4.69 15.50
CA TRP A 411 17.66 3.56 15.50
C TRP A 411 18.37 2.20 15.58
N THR A 412 19.44 2.00 14.82
CA THR A 412 20.18 0.72 14.85
C THR A 412 20.87 0.50 16.20
N LEU A 413 21.42 1.54 16.81
CA LEU A 413 22.03 1.44 18.14
C LEU A 413 20.99 1.12 19.22
N SER A 414 19.77 1.65 19.12
CA SER A 414 18.69 1.34 20.07
C SER A 414 18.29 -0.14 20.01
N ARG A 415 18.25 -0.74 18.82
CA ARG A 415 17.99 -2.19 18.63
C ARG A 415 19.02 -3.10 19.34
N TYR A 416 20.24 -2.61 19.60
CA TYR A 416 21.27 -3.32 20.36
C TYR A 416 21.48 -2.79 21.79
N ALA A 417 20.62 -1.89 22.28
CA ALA A 417 20.79 -1.23 23.58
C ALA A 417 20.85 -2.22 24.75
N HIS A 418 20.04 -3.29 24.72
CA HIS A 418 20.05 -4.32 25.75
C HIS A 418 21.44 -4.96 25.91
N TRP A 419 22.10 -5.27 24.79
CA TRP A 419 23.47 -5.77 24.81
C TRP A 419 24.43 -4.71 25.38
N VAL A 420 24.34 -3.45 24.91
CA VAL A 420 25.21 -2.36 25.38
C VAL A 420 25.13 -2.15 26.90
N VAL A 421 23.91 -2.18 27.47
CA VAL A 421 23.68 -2.00 28.90
C VAL A 421 24.18 -3.18 29.73
N SER A 422 24.22 -4.39 29.14
CA SER A 422 24.77 -5.58 29.79
C SER A 422 26.31 -5.59 29.91
N GLN A 423 27.00 -4.72 29.16
CA GLN A 423 28.46 -4.60 29.17
C GLN A 423 28.96 -3.61 30.24
N PRO A 424 30.27 -3.61 30.57
CA PRO A 424 30.85 -2.61 31.46
C PRO A 424 30.51 -1.17 31.00
N PRO A 425 29.94 -0.32 31.89
CA PRO A 425 29.37 0.96 31.48
C PRO A 425 30.33 1.90 30.75
N ASP A 426 31.61 1.91 31.14
CA ASP A 426 32.62 2.79 30.54
C ASP A 426 33.05 2.37 29.11
N THR A 427 32.77 1.13 28.70
CA THR A 427 33.26 0.60 27.41
C THR A 427 32.37 1.01 26.24
N TYR A 428 31.05 0.87 26.37
CA TYR A 428 30.09 1.12 25.28
C TYR A 428 28.98 2.08 25.66
N LEU A 429 28.36 1.90 26.84
CA LEU A 429 27.22 2.70 27.26
C LEU A 429 27.56 4.18 27.41
N LYS A 430 28.65 4.51 28.12
CA LYS A 430 29.10 5.88 28.30
C LYS A 430 29.43 6.61 27.00
N PRO A 431 30.24 6.06 26.07
CA PRO A 431 30.47 6.72 24.79
C PRO A 431 29.19 6.81 23.95
N LEU A 432 28.34 5.77 23.95
CA LEU A 432 27.05 5.80 23.27
C LEU A 432 26.18 6.95 23.77
N MET A 433 25.92 7.02 25.09
CA MET A 433 25.12 8.09 25.69
C MET A 433 25.71 9.46 25.42
N THR A 434 27.04 9.60 25.46
CA THR A 434 27.71 10.88 25.20
C THR A 434 27.45 11.36 23.77
N GLU A 435 27.60 10.49 22.77
CA GLU A 435 27.34 10.86 21.38
C GLU A 435 25.83 11.03 21.10
N LEU A 436 24.97 10.19 21.68
CA LEU A 436 23.52 10.31 21.52
C LEU A 436 22.99 11.63 22.10
N LEU A 437 23.48 12.07 23.26
CA LEU A 437 23.14 13.38 23.83
C LEU A 437 23.58 14.54 22.93
N LYS A 438 24.67 14.40 22.17
CA LYS A 438 25.05 15.40 21.14
C LYS A 438 24.15 15.34 19.92
N ARG A 439 23.53 14.20 19.62
CA ARG A 439 22.56 14.04 18.51
C ARG A 439 21.16 14.53 18.88
N ILE A 440 20.79 14.50 20.16
CA ILE A 440 19.58 15.18 20.66
C ILE A 440 19.64 16.69 20.37
N LEU A 441 20.85 17.26 20.33
CA LEU A 441 21.11 18.66 19.96
C LEU A 441 21.66 18.78 18.53
N ASP A 442 21.33 17.85 17.63
CA ASP A 442 21.76 17.92 16.23
C ASP A 442 21.12 19.13 15.52
N SER A 443 21.78 19.65 14.48
CA SER A 443 21.25 20.75 13.67
C SER A 443 20.12 20.32 12.73
N ASN A 444 19.91 19.01 12.54
CA ASN A 444 18.84 18.44 11.77
C ASN A 444 17.74 17.88 12.68
N LYS A 445 16.50 18.33 12.51
CA LYS A 445 15.34 17.94 13.32
C LYS A 445 14.99 16.46 13.26
N ARG A 446 15.17 15.81 12.10
CA ARG A 446 14.96 14.35 11.98
C ARG A 446 15.99 13.58 12.80
N VAL A 447 17.22 14.07 12.88
CA VAL A 447 18.24 13.49 13.75
C VAL A 447 17.92 13.73 15.22
N GLN A 448 17.43 14.92 15.58
CA GLN A 448 16.95 15.21 16.93
C GLN A 448 15.85 14.21 17.35
N GLU A 449 14.85 14.03 16.49
CA GLU A 449 13.75 13.09 16.72
C GLU A 449 14.25 11.65 16.88
N ALA A 450 15.05 11.16 15.92
CA ALA A 450 15.59 9.81 15.93
C ALA A 450 16.59 9.55 17.07
N ALA A 451 17.21 10.58 17.64
CA ALA A 451 18.08 10.46 18.80
C ALA A 451 17.31 10.52 20.13
N CYS A 452 16.09 11.10 20.13
CA CYS A 452 15.21 11.15 21.29
C CYS A 452 14.36 9.88 21.43
N ARG A 453 13.91 9.32 20.30
CA ARG A 453 13.33 7.98 20.22
C ARG A 453 14.42 6.95 20.52
#